data_AF-A0A379ADX9-F1
#
_entry.id   AF-A0A379ADX9-F1
#
_cell.length_a   1.000
_cell.length_b   1.000
_cell.length_c   1.000
_cell.angle_alpha   90.00
_cell.angle_beta   90.00
_cell.angle_gamma   90.00
#
_symmetry.space_group_name_H-M   'P 1'
#
loop_
_entity.id
_entity.type
_entity.pdbx_description
1 polymer ?
#
loop_
_entity_poly.entity_id
_entity_poly.type
_entity_poly.pdbx_seq_one_letter_code
_entity_poly.pdbx_strand_id
1 'polypeptide(L)'
;MPLSTPNGLFIGNANICPINPKRYLYDAYLSFIESRGHQHPLSLTAFGHAVPQTLKEYERVLLKLRTNNGIQTNLKLHEDSEADWLPACSA
;
A
#
# COMPACT_ATOMS: atom_id res chain seq x y z
N MET A 1 -13.24 1.89 0.59
CA MET A 1 -13.93 1.45 -0.64
C MET A 1 -12.98 1.60 -1.84
N PRO A 2 -12.97 0.70 -2.85
CA PRO A 2 -12.10 0.87 -4.02
C PRO A 2 -12.57 2.04 -4.88
N LEU A 3 -11.66 2.89 -5.33
CA LEU A 3 -12.00 4.05 -6.16
C LEU A 3 -12.34 3.62 -7.59
N SER A 4 -13.29 4.31 -8.22
CA SER A 4 -13.61 4.17 -9.66
C SER A 4 -12.49 4.68 -10.59
N THR A 5 -11.50 5.40 -10.05
CA THR A 5 -10.30 5.85 -10.78
C THR A 5 -9.04 5.41 -10.04
N PRO A 6 -7.94 5.11 -10.75
CA PRO A 6 -6.67 4.72 -10.14
C PRO A 6 -5.96 5.93 -9.49
N ASN A 7 -6.66 6.68 -8.62
CA ASN A 7 -6.20 7.84 -7.85
C ASN A 7 -5.91 7.48 -6.37
N GLY A 8 -5.54 6.22 -6.14
CA GLY A 8 -5.14 5.71 -4.84
C GLY A 8 -3.63 5.79 -4.63
N LEU A 9 -3.11 4.83 -3.88
CA LEU A 9 -1.72 4.72 -3.49
C LEU A 9 -0.87 4.24 -4.66
N PHE A 10 0.39 4.67 -4.66
CA PHE A 10 1.39 4.14 -5.58
C PHE A 10 1.95 2.81 -5.05
N ILE A 11 2.26 1.87 -5.94
CA ILE A 11 3.18 0.78 -5.64
C ILE A 11 4.53 1.47 -5.38
N GLY A 12 4.88 1.59 -4.10
CA GLY A 12 6.17 2.13 -3.67
C GLY A 12 7.34 1.32 -4.21
N ASN A 13 8.53 1.88 -4.08
CA ASN A 13 9.78 1.19 -4.35
C ASN A 13 10.61 1.26 -3.07
N ALA A 14 11.36 0.20 -2.76
CA ALA A 14 12.24 0.14 -1.60
C ALA A 14 13.32 1.25 -1.58
N ASN A 15 13.53 1.94 -2.70
CA ASN A 15 14.47 3.06 -2.82
C ASN A 15 13.86 4.43 -2.48
N ILE A 16 12.55 4.51 -2.15
CA ILE A 16 11.89 5.78 -1.88
C ILE A 16 12.13 6.19 -0.43
N CYS A 17 12.91 7.27 -0.24
CA CYS A 17 13.15 7.92 1.04
C CYS A 17 12.78 9.40 0.95
N PRO A 18 12.04 9.97 1.93
CA PRO A 18 11.51 9.34 3.14
C PRO A 18 10.33 8.39 2.86
N ILE A 19 10.18 7.38 3.73
CA ILE A 19 9.07 6.42 3.72
C ILE A 19 7.76 7.19 3.86
N ASN A 20 6.79 6.94 2.98
CA ASN A 20 5.51 7.63 3.01
C ASN A 20 4.34 6.65 2.87
N PRO A 21 3.84 6.09 3.99
CA PRO A 21 2.75 5.09 3.97
C PRO A 21 1.44 5.67 3.43
N LYS A 22 1.23 6.99 3.49
CA LYS A 22 0.04 7.65 2.92
C LYS A 22 0.08 7.77 1.40
N ARG A 23 1.26 7.67 0.80
CA ARG A 23 1.47 7.79 -0.64
C ARG A 23 1.78 6.45 -1.30
N TYR A 24 2.50 5.58 -0.59
CA TYR A 24 3.00 4.31 -1.10
C TYR A 24 2.41 3.13 -0.34
N LEU A 25 1.82 2.21 -1.10
CA LEU A 25 1.15 1.02 -0.59
C LEU A 25 2.14 0.06 0.11
N TYR A 26 3.38 -0.02 -0.39
CA TYR A 26 4.41 -0.87 0.22
C TYR A 26 4.88 -0.32 1.56
N ASP A 27 5.05 0.99 1.68
CA ASP A 27 5.42 1.66 2.95
C ASP A 27 4.32 1.48 4.01
N ALA A 28 3.06 1.58 3.58
CA ALA A 28 1.92 1.24 4.42
C ALA A 28 1.97 -0.21 4.90
N TYR A 29 2.25 -1.15 4.00
CA TYR A 29 2.40 -2.55 4.38
C TYR A 29 3.52 -2.78 5.40
N LEU A 30 4.68 -2.13 5.23
CA LEU A 30 5.77 -2.20 6.20
C LEU A 30 5.34 -1.69 7.58
N SER A 31 4.68 -0.52 7.61
CA SER A 31 4.16 0.06 8.87
C SER A 31 3.15 -0.88 9.55
N PHE A 32 2.27 -1.52 8.78
CA PHE A 32 1.31 -2.50 9.29
C PHE A 32 2.00 -3.72 9.91
N ILE A 33 3.00 -4.28 9.22
CA ILE A 33 3.78 -5.43 9.71
C ILE A 33 4.55 -5.06 10.98
N GLU A 34 5.18 -3.89 11.01
CA GLU A 34 5.91 -3.37 12.17
C GLU A 34 4.99 -3.17 13.37
N SER A 35 3.80 -2.57 13.17
CA SER A 35 2.80 -2.36 14.23
C SER A 35 2.31 -3.67 14.87
N ARG A 36 2.28 -4.76 14.10
CA ARG A 36 1.90 -6.11 14.58
C ARG A 36 3.10 -6.91 15.11
N GLY A 37 4.27 -6.31 15.22
CA GLY A 37 5.49 -6.98 15.70
C GLY A 37 5.97 -8.12 14.79
N HIS A 38 5.54 -8.15 13.52
CA HIS A 38 5.97 -9.17 12.57
C HIS A 38 7.36 -8.82 12.04
N GLN A 39 8.33 -9.71 12.25
CA GLN A 39 9.75 -9.48 11.91
C GLN A 39 10.08 -9.76 10.42
N HIS A 40 9.16 -10.40 9.69
CA HIS A 40 9.39 -10.87 8.32
C HIS A 40 8.36 -10.27 7.35
N PRO A 41 8.51 -8.98 6.97
CA PRO A 41 7.70 -8.41 5.90
C PRO A 41 7.99 -9.13 4.58
N LEU A 42 6.95 -9.24 3.75
CA LEU A 42 7.07 -9.70 2.37
C LEU A 42 7.98 -8.75 1.58
N SER A 43 8.82 -9.31 0.71
CA SER A 43 9.59 -8.53 -0.25
C SER A 43 8.66 -7.84 -1.25
N LEU A 44 9.11 -6.74 -1.88
CA LEU A 44 8.33 -5.99 -2.87
C LEU A 44 7.75 -6.89 -3.97
N THR A 45 8.52 -7.88 -4.42
CA THR A 45 8.08 -8.87 -5.41
C THR A 45 6.95 -9.74 -4.86
N ALA A 46 7.14 -10.36 -3.69
CA ALA A 46 6.13 -11.21 -3.07
C ALA A 46 4.85 -10.42 -2.75
N PHE A 47 5.00 -9.19 -2.25
CA PHE A 47 3.90 -8.26 -2.05
C PHE A 47 3.14 -7.96 -3.35
N GLY A 48 3.87 -7.69 -4.44
CA GLY A 48 3.29 -7.43 -5.76
C GLY A 48 2.45 -8.59 -6.33
N HIS A 49 2.74 -9.83 -5.92
CA HIS A 49 1.96 -11.03 -6.22
C HIS A 49 0.80 -11.26 -5.23
N ALA A 50 1.05 -11.06 -3.93
CA ALA A 50 0.05 -11.27 -2.89
C ALA A 50 -1.12 -10.29 -3.01
N VAL A 51 -0.86 -8.99 -3.22
CA VAL A 51 -1.91 -7.95 -3.30
C VAL A 51 -3.01 -8.25 -4.32
N PRO A 52 -2.72 -8.51 -5.61
CA PRO A 52 -3.77 -8.84 -6.59
C PRO A 52 -4.49 -10.15 -6.25
N GLN A 53 -3.80 -11.14 -5.67
CA GLN A 53 -4.41 -12.40 -5.26
C GLN A 53 -5.40 -12.19 -4.11
N THR A 54 -4.97 -11.51 -3.04
CA THR A 54 -5.83 -11.13 -1.92
C THR A 54 -7.03 -10.31 -2.40
N LEU A 55 -6.82 -9.31 -3.27
CA LEU A 55 -7.94 -8.51 -3.79
C LEU A 55 -8.94 -9.33 -4.60
N LYS A 56 -8.45 -10.30 -5.39
CA LYS A 56 -9.31 -11.23 -6.12
C LYS A 56 -10.17 -12.08 -5.17
N GLU A 57 -9.63 -12.50 -4.03
CA GLU A 57 -10.38 -13.21 -2.98
C GLU A 57 -11.49 -12.36 -2.37
N TYR A 58 -11.26 -11.05 -2.22
CA TYR A 58 -12.28 -10.09 -1.78
C TYR A 58 -13.19 -9.60 -2.91
N GLU A 59 -13.18 -10.24 -4.09
CA GLU A 59 -13.92 -9.84 -5.29
C GLU A 59 -13.66 -8.37 -5.71
N ARG A 60 -12.47 -7.86 -5.39
CA ARG A 60 -12.03 -6.49 -5.75
C ARG A 60 -11.04 -6.53 -6.90
N VAL A 61 -11.27 -5.64 -7.88
CA VAL A 61 -10.35 -5.47 -9.00
C VAL A 61 -9.24 -4.50 -8.62
N LEU A 62 -8.00 -4.99 -8.64
CA LEU A 62 -6.82 -4.14 -8.53
C LEU A 62 -6.56 -3.46 -9.88
N LEU A 63 -6.76 -2.15 -9.93
CA LEU A 63 -6.36 -1.35 -11.08
C LEU A 63 -4.95 -0.83 -10.82
N LYS A 64 -4.03 -1.07 -11.75
CA LYS A 64 -2.67 -0.52 -11.76
C LYS A 64 -2.52 0.35 -12.99
N LEU A 65 -2.20 1.63 -12.79
CA LEU A 65 -1.92 2.59 -13.85
C LEU A 65 -0.44 2.95 -13.82
N ARG A 66 0.27 2.73 -14.94
CA ARG A 66 1.64 3.21 -15.07
C ARG A 66 1.63 4.70 -15.35
N THR A 67 2.30 5.48 -14.52
CA THR A 67 2.44 6.94 -14.60
C THR A 67 3.93 7.31 -14.64
N ASN A 68 4.26 8.56 -14.94
CA ASN A 68 5.64 9.05 -14.89
C ASN A 68 6.28 8.94 -13.49
N ASN A 69 5.46 8.92 -12.43
CA ASN A 69 5.89 8.87 -11.04
C ASN A 69 5.94 7.43 -10.49
N GLY A 70 5.59 6.42 -11.30
CA GLY A 70 5.53 5.01 -10.90
C GLY A 70 4.19 4.36 -11.21
N ILE A 71 3.90 3.24 -10.58
CA ILE A 71 2.64 2.50 -10.78
C ILE A 71 1.64 2.96 -9.72
N GLN A 72 0.58 3.65 -10.13
CA GLN A 72 -0.52 4.11 -9.28
C GLN A 72 -1.59 3.03 -9.19
N THR A 73 -2.26 2.88 -8.04
CA THR A 73 -3.33 1.89 -7.85
C THR A 73 -4.67 2.54 -7.53
N ASN A 74 -5.76 1.78 -7.56
CA ASN A 74 -7.06 2.21 -7.05
C ASN A 74 -7.26 1.94 -5.55
N LEU A 75 -6.21 1.51 -4.84
CA LEU A 75 -6.28 1.22 -3.41
C LEU A 75 -6.04 2.47 -2.59
N LYS A 76 -6.82 2.65 -1.54
CA LYS A 76 -6.60 3.69 -0.55
C LYS A 76 -6.61 3.05 0.83
N LEU A 77 -5.83 3.64 1.74
CA LEU A 77 -5.91 3.32 3.16
C LEU A 77 -7.29 3.73 3.66
N HIS A 78 -7.81 2.95 4.59
CA HIS A 78 -9.02 3.33 5.31
C HIS A 78 -8.67 4.42 6.32
N GLU A 79 -9.61 5.32 6.62
CA GLU A 79 -9.43 6.32 7.68
C GLU A 79 -9.09 5.68 9.03
N ASP A 80 -9.71 4.54 9.34
CA ASP A 80 -9.41 3.76 10.55
C ASP A 80 -7.97 3.24 10.60
N SER A 81 -7.32 3.06 9.43
CA SER A 81 -5.92 2.61 9.41
C SER A 81 -5.02 3.65 10.08
N GLU A 82 -5.33 4.94 9.97
CA GLU A 82 -4.59 6.04 10.61
C GLU A 82 -4.65 6.00 12.14
N ALA A 83 -5.72 5.45 12.71
CA ALA A 83 -5.90 5.33 14.15
C ALA A 83 -5.36 4.01 14.72
N ASP A 84 -5.36 2.94 13.91
CA ASP A 84 -5.00 1.59 14.36
C ASP A 84 -3.49 1.32 14.27
N TRP A 85 -2.85 1.65 13.15
CA TRP A 85 -1.45 1.26 12.90
C TRP A 85 -0.65 2.21 12.01
N LEU A 86 -1.28 3.06 11.20
CA LEU A 86 -0.55 4.03 10.40
C LEU A 86 0.11 5.03 11.35
N PRO A 87 1.43 5.25 11.26
CA PRO A 87 2.04 6.34 12.02
C PRO A 87 1.36 7.64 11.61
N ALA A 88 0.85 8.39 12.59
CA ALA A 88 0.46 9.77 12.39
C ALA A 88 1.72 10.50 11.90
N CYS A 89 1.80 10.74 10.59
CA CYS A 89 2.93 11.43 9.98
C CYS A 89 2.96 12.86 10.54
N SER A 90 3.64 13.05 11.66
CA SER A 90 4.02 14.35 12.18
C SER A 90 5.27 14.79 11.43
N ALA A 91 5.06 15.48 10.31
CA ALA A 91 6.09 16.29 9.67
C ALA A 91 5.70 17.76 9.84
#